data_AF-A0A819QKE7-F1
#
_entry.id   AF-A0A819QKE7-F1
#
_cell.length_a   1.000
_cell.length_b   1.000
_cell.length_c   1.000
_cell.angle_alpha   90.00
_cell.angle_beta   90.00
_cell.angle_gamma   90.00
#
_symmetry.space_group_name_H-M   'P 1'
#
loop_
_entity.id
_entity.type
_entity.pdbx_description
1 polymer ?
#
loop_
_entity_poly.entity_id
_entity_poly.type
_entity_poly.pdbx_seq_one_letter_code
_entity_poly.pdbx_strand_id
1 'polypeptide(L)'
;SCSSLLDTARMLFEIMLMKFDAHELSEASAFLGPFCFSLFIILVIFICMSMFLSIINDSFRLARENIDPHNQQIFSFMLKKFQRWTGLQKITDEEIQEERDTIMRSEYLHPIENFPEKIDQFLDAINRLYMSQRMERERLKEITI
;
A
#
# COMPACT_ATOMS: atom_id res chain seq x y z
N SER A 1 35.55 -19.30 29.38
CA SER A 1 34.73 -20.32 30.07
C SER A 1 33.27 -20.07 29.80
N CYS A 2 32.61 -21.00 29.11
CA CYS A 2 31.17 -20.94 28.84
C CYS A 2 30.46 -21.68 29.98
N SER A 3 30.20 -21.00 31.09
CA SER A 3 29.83 -21.64 32.36
C SER A 3 28.32 -21.72 32.60
N SER A 4 27.48 -21.13 31.73
CA SER A 4 26.02 -21.14 31.88
C SER A 4 25.33 -21.09 30.51
N LEU A 5 24.18 -21.77 30.39
CA LEU A 5 23.39 -21.83 29.15
C LEU A 5 23.01 -20.43 28.61
N LEU A 6 22.80 -19.48 29.51
CA LEU A 6 22.50 -18.09 29.17
C LEU A 6 23.68 -17.40 28.46
N ASP A 7 24.90 -17.64 28.91
CA ASP A 7 26.11 -17.06 28.31
C ASP A 7 26.36 -17.67 26.93
N THR A 8 26.13 -18.98 26.78
CA THR A 8 26.16 -19.64 25.48
C THR A 8 25.11 -19.05 24.54
N ALA A 9 23.87 -18.88 25.01
CA ALA A 9 22.79 -18.29 24.22
C ALA A 9 23.11 -16.85 23.80
N ARG A 10 23.69 -16.06 24.71
CA ARG A 10 24.14 -14.71 24.42
C ARG A 10 25.21 -14.69 23.33
N MET A 11 26.22 -15.55 23.43
CA MET A 11 27.24 -15.68 22.38
C MET A 11 26.63 -16.09 21.04
N LEU A 12 25.66 -17.02 21.04
CA LEU A 12 24.93 -17.41 19.82
C LEU A 12 24.16 -16.24 19.20
N PHE A 13 23.54 -15.37 20.00
CA PHE A 13 22.90 -14.14 19.52
C PHE A 13 23.91 -13.11 19.00
N GLU A 14 25.06 -12.95 19.66
CA GLU A 14 26.12 -12.06 19.19
C GLU A 14 26.71 -12.53 17.86
N ILE A 15 26.87 -13.85 17.68
CA ILE A 15 27.24 -14.47 16.40
C ILE A 15 26.15 -14.22 15.34
N MET A 16 24.87 -14.37 15.69
CA MET A 16 23.75 -14.09 14.79
C MET A 16 23.67 -12.61 14.38
N LEU A 17 24.03 -11.69 15.26
CA LEU A 17 24.16 -10.26 14.96
C LEU A 17 25.50 -9.90 14.29
N MET A 18 26.33 -10.91 13.96
CA MET A 18 27.66 -10.78 13.38
C MET A 18 28.63 -9.94 14.21
N LYS A 19 28.37 -9.82 15.52
CA LYS A 19 29.13 -9.01 16.48
C LYS A 19 30.11 -9.88 17.28
N PHE A 20 30.83 -10.77 16.60
CA PHE A 20 31.75 -11.72 17.22
C PHE A 20 33.17 -11.57 16.65
N ASP A 21 34.18 -11.91 17.45
CA ASP A 21 35.58 -11.90 17.03
C ASP A 21 35.95 -13.23 16.37
N ALA A 22 36.13 -13.21 15.05
CA ALA A 22 36.50 -14.40 14.27
C ALA A 22 37.93 -14.88 14.53
N HIS A 23 38.76 -14.05 15.15
CA HIS A 23 40.17 -14.36 15.40
C HIS A 23 40.32 -15.44 16.47
N GLU A 24 39.53 -15.37 17.54
CA GLU A 24 39.55 -16.36 18.64
C GLU A 24 39.10 -17.76 18.18
N LEU A 25 38.20 -17.83 17.20
CA LEU A 25 37.68 -19.10 16.69
C LEU A 25 38.66 -19.80 15.73
N SER A 26 39.46 -19.03 15.01
CA SER A 26 40.50 -19.55 14.11
C SER A 26 41.66 -20.20 14.86
N GLU A 27 41.90 -19.81 16.11
CA GLU A 27 43.05 -20.26 16.91
C GLU A 27 42.88 -21.70 17.43
N ALA A 28 41.63 -22.15 17.63
CA ALA A 28 41.32 -23.49 18.13
C ALA A 28 41.40 -24.60 17.06
N SER A 29 41.06 -24.29 15.80
CA SER A 29 41.25 -25.21 14.66
C SER A 29 41.26 -24.44 13.33
N ALA A 30 42.35 -24.59 12.54
CA ALA A 30 42.61 -23.74 11.38
C ALA A 30 41.67 -23.93 10.17
N PHE A 31 40.99 -25.08 10.06
CA PHE A 31 40.19 -25.42 8.87
C PHE A 31 38.72 -25.68 9.16
N LEU A 32 38.42 -26.51 10.17
CA LEU A 32 37.05 -26.92 10.47
C LEU A 32 36.23 -25.82 11.15
N GLY A 33 36.87 -25.01 12.00
CA GLY A 33 36.22 -23.88 12.70
C GLY A 33 35.62 -22.84 11.73
N PRO A 34 36.41 -22.22 10.85
CA PRO A 34 35.92 -21.22 9.90
C PRO A 34 34.86 -21.77 8.94
N PHE A 35 34.97 -23.03 8.53
CA PHE A 35 34.03 -23.65 7.59
C PHE A 35 32.65 -23.91 8.24
N CYS A 36 32.60 -24.59 9.38
CA CYS A 36 31.34 -24.82 10.11
C CYS A 36 30.69 -23.51 10.54
N PHE A 37 31.50 -22.52 10.91
CA PHE A 37 31.05 -21.20 11.29
C PHE A 37 30.46 -20.41 10.12
N SER A 38 31.14 -20.40 8.98
CA SER A 38 30.63 -19.76 7.75
C SER A 38 29.33 -20.41 7.30
N LEU A 39 29.24 -21.74 7.34
CA LEU A 39 28.00 -22.46 7.03
C LEU A 39 26.87 -22.08 8.01
N PHE A 40 27.17 -21.97 9.31
CA PHE A 40 26.20 -21.53 10.31
C PHE A 40 25.70 -20.11 10.03
N ILE A 41 26.58 -19.16 9.72
CA ILE A 41 26.18 -17.80 9.31
C ILE A 41 25.30 -17.87 8.06
N ILE A 42 25.70 -18.63 7.04
CA ILE A 42 24.94 -18.69 5.79
C ILE A 42 23.54 -19.26 6.04
N LEU A 43 23.43 -20.33 6.82
CA LEU A 43 22.15 -20.95 7.14
C LEU A 43 21.27 -20.02 7.98
N VAL A 44 21.79 -19.41 9.05
CA VAL A 44 20.99 -18.57 9.95
C VAL A 44 20.65 -17.23 9.31
N ILE A 45 21.62 -16.57 8.68
CA ILE A 45 21.38 -15.25 8.09
C ILE A 45 20.61 -15.35 6.80
N PHE A 46 20.94 -16.24 5.87
CA PHE A 46 20.21 -16.30 4.60
C PHE A 46 18.96 -17.14 4.71
N ILE A 47 19.04 -18.39 5.19
CA ILE A 47 17.88 -19.28 5.16
C ILE A 47 16.89 -18.92 6.26
N CYS A 48 17.34 -18.80 7.52
CA CYS A 48 16.41 -18.47 8.60
C CYS A 48 15.85 -17.06 8.46
N MET A 49 16.64 -16.02 8.16
CA MET A 49 16.05 -14.68 7.95
C MET A 49 15.13 -14.63 6.73
N SER A 50 15.48 -15.25 5.60
CA SER A 50 14.58 -15.24 4.43
C SER A 50 13.26 -15.95 4.73
N MET A 51 13.30 -17.03 5.52
CA MET A 51 12.10 -17.71 5.98
C MET A 51 11.29 -16.84 6.96
N PHE A 52 11.95 -16.19 7.93
CA PHE A 52 11.28 -15.25 8.83
C PHE A 52 10.65 -14.08 8.08
N LEU A 53 11.37 -13.48 7.12
CA LEU A 53 10.86 -12.42 6.26
C LEU A 53 9.65 -12.88 5.46
N SER A 54 9.68 -14.10 4.92
CA SER A 54 8.54 -14.68 4.20
C SER A 54 7.32 -14.86 5.13
N ILE A 55 7.52 -15.40 6.33
CA ILE A 55 6.44 -15.58 7.31
C ILE A 55 5.86 -14.23 7.74
N ILE A 56 6.72 -13.24 8.02
CA ILE A 56 6.29 -11.88 8.39
C ILE A 56 5.52 -11.25 7.21
N ASN A 57 6.04 -11.38 6.00
CA ASN A 57 5.40 -10.85 4.79
C ASN A 57 4.04 -11.51 4.53
N ASP A 58 3.93 -12.83 4.68
CA ASP A 58 2.67 -13.55 4.55
C ASP A 58 1.67 -13.15 5.65
N SER A 59 2.14 -13.02 6.89
CA SER A 59 1.32 -12.56 8.01
C SER A 59 0.82 -11.13 7.79
N PHE A 60 1.67 -10.24 7.25
CA PHE A 60 1.28 -8.87 6.93
C PHE A 60 0.29 -8.81 5.77
N ARG A 61 0.49 -9.64 4.73
CA ARG A 61 -0.44 -9.75 3.60
C ARG A 61 -1.82 -10.24 4.06
N LEU A 62 -1.85 -11.29 4.90
CA LEU A 62 -3.09 -11.80 5.48
C LEU A 62 -3.76 -10.74 6.37
N ALA A 63 -2.99 -10.07 7.23
CA ALA A 63 -3.54 -9.00 8.07
C ALA A 63 -4.17 -7.90 7.21
N ARG A 64 -3.51 -7.48 6.12
CA ARG A 64 -4.00 -6.45 5.21
C ARG A 64 -5.23 -6.85 4.42
N GLU A 65 -5.35 -8.11 4.02
CA GLU A 65 -6.54 -8.64 3.35
C GLU A 65 -7.77 -8.66 4.28
N ASN A 66 -7.54 -8.87 5.59
CA ASN A 66 -8.58 -8.88 6.62
C ASN A 66 -8.84 -7.49 7.23
N ILE A 67 -8.29 -6.40 6.66
CA ILE A 67 -8.62 -5.04 7.10
C ILE A 67 -9.98 -4.66 6.50
N ASP A 68 -11.00 -4.64 7.36
CA ASP A 68 -12.27 -3.98 7.04
C ASP A 68 -12.04 -2.52 6.60
N PRO A 69 -12.88 -1.97 5.71
CA PRO A 69 -12.76 -0.57 5.26
C PRO A 69 -12.78 0.45 6.42
N HIS A 70 -13.37 0.08 7.57
CA HIS A 70 -13.30 0.87 8.80
C HIS A 70 -11.90 0.85 9.45
N ASN A 71 -11.24 -0.31 9.49
CA ASN A 71 -9.91 -0.47 10.07
C ASN A 71 -8.81 0.20 9.22
N GLN A 72 -9.03 0.33 7.90
CA GLN A 72 -8.12 1.08 7.02
C GLN A 72 -8.03 2.56 7.42
N GLN A 73 -9.15 3.17 7.83
CA GLN A 73 -9.14 4.54 8.36
C GLN A 73 -8.31 4.63 9.64
N ILE A 74 -8.52 3.72 10.60
CA ILE A 74 -7.81 3.69 11.88
C ILE A 74 -6.29 3.53 11.69
N PHE A 75 -5.87 2.66 10.77
CA PHE A 75 -4.46 2.47 10.44
C PHE A 75 -3.82 3.76 9.88
N SER A 76 -4.52 4.48 8.99
CA SER A 76 -4.05 5.76 8.46
C SER A 76 -3.90 6.84 9.55
N PHE A 77 -4.79 6.85 10.55
CA PHE A 77 -4.67 7.75 11.70
C PHE A 77 -3.50 7.36 12.61
N MET A 78 -3.28 6.07 12.86
CA MET A 78 -2.16 5.58 13.66
C MET A 78 -0.82 5.83 12.98
N LEU A 79 -0.70 5.59 11.67
CA LEU A 79 0.48 5.90 10.87
C LEU A 79 0.79 7.40 10.85
N LYS A 80 -0.21 8.25 10.62
CA LYS A 80 -0.04 9.72 10.67
C LYS A 80 0.47 10.18 12.04
N LYS A 81 -0.04 9.57 13.12
CA LYS A 81 0.42 9.88 14.49
C LYS A 81 1.83 9.34 14.76
N PHE A 82 2.15 8.14 14.27
CA PHE A 82 3.47 7.52 14.39
C PHE A 82 4.52 8.32 13.62
N GLN A 83 4.25 8.71 12.37
CA GLN A 83 5.13 9.56 11.56
C GLN A 83 5.37 10.94 12.19
N ARG A 84 4.34 11.54 12.80
CA ARG A 84 4.49 12.81 13.53
C ARG A 84 5.35 12.66 14.79
N TRP A 85 5.32 11.48 15.42
CA TRP A 85 6.10 11.19 16.62
C TRP A 85 7.54 10.78 16.30
N THR A 86 7.79 10.08 15.19
CA THR A 86 9.14 9.64 14.78
C THR A 86 10.00 10.76 14.20
N GLY A 87 9.50 12.00 14.11
CA GLY A 87 10.28 13.17 13.69
C GLY A 87 10.74 13.13 12.23
N LEU A 88 10.31 12.13 11.44
CA LEU A 88 10.50 12.07 9.99
C LEU A 88 9.52 13.03 9.32
N GLN A 89 9.78 14.32 9.46
CA GLN A 89 9.12 15.35 8.66
C GLN A 89 9.75 15.39 7.26
N LYS A 90 9.51 14.32 6.50
CA LYS A 90 9.77 14.19 5.06
C LYS A 90 9.01 12.96 4.54
N ILE A 91 7.69 12.92 4.74
CA ILE A 91 6.85 12.21 3.77
C ILE A 91 6.68 13.21 2.64
N THR A 92 7.46 12.98 1.59
CA THR A 92 7.40 13.54 0.26
C THR A 92 6.01 14.09 -0.06
N ASP A 93 5.90 15.43 -0.13
CA ASP A 93 4.69 16.11 -0.59
C ASP A 93 4.23 15.57 -1.96
N GLU A 94 5.14 14.96 -2.74
CA GLU A 94 4.87 14.34 -4.04
C GLU A 94 3.97 13.09 -3.95
N GLU A 95 4.08 12.21 -2.94
CA GLU A 95 3.20 11.02 -2.82
C GLU A 95 1.79 11.40 -2.34
N ILE A 96 1.67 12.39 -1.45
CA ILE A 96 0.37 12.90 -0.99
C ILE A 96 -0.32 13.71 -2.08
N GLN A 97 0.46 14.40 -2.92
CA GLN A 97 -0.06 15.14 -4.08
C GLN A 97 -0.49 14.18 -5.19
N GLU A 98 0.27 13.12 -5.48
CA GLU A 98 -0.09 12.12 -6.49
C GLU A 98 -1.34 11.31 -6.10
N GLU A 99 -1.49 10.97 -4.81
CA GLU A 99 -2.70 10.32 -4.30
C GLU A 99 -3.90 11.28 -4.31
N ARG A 100 -3.72 12.57 -3.92
CA ARG A 100 -4.79 13.58 -4.01
C ARG A 100 -5.21 13.89 -5.43
N ASP A 101 -4.26 13.98 -6.36
CA ASP A 101 -4.52 14.25 -7.77
C ASP A 101 -5.26 13.07 -8.42
N THR A 102 -4.95 11.84 -8.02
CA THR A 102 -5.66 10.63 -8.49
C THR A 102 -7.09 10.57 -7.94
N ILE A 103 -7.28 10.89 -6.66
CA ILE A 103 -8.61 10.92 -6.03
C ILE A 103 -9.46 12.04 -6.64
N MET A 104 -8.93 13.26 -6.78
CA MET A 104 -9.64 14.36 -7.45
C MET A 104 -9.99 14.02 -8.90
N ARG A 105 -9.07 13.40 -9.66
CA ARG A 105 -9.33 13.00 -11.04
C ARG A 105 -10.49 11.99 -11.14
N SER A 106 -10.64 11.09 -10.16
CA SER A 106 -11.77 10.15 -10.11
C SER A 106 -13.09 10.83 -9.74
N GLU A 107 -13.06 11.81 -8.83
CA GLU A 107 -14.24 12.57 -8.39
C GLU A 107 -14.75 13.55 -9.46
N TYR A 108 -13.87 14.13 -10.30
CA TYR A 108 -14.26 14.96 -11.44
C TYR A 108 -14.66 14.18 -12.70
N LEU A 109 -14.30 12.89 -12.81
CA LEU A 109 -14.69 12.10 -13.99
C LEU A 109 -16.19 11.76 -13.96
N HIS A 110 -16.75 11.53 -12.77
CA HIS A 110 -18.15 11.09 -12.60
C HIS A 110 -19.21 12.13 -13.05
N PRO A 111 -18.99 13.45 -12.91
CA PRO A 111 -19.88 14.46 -13.51
C PRO A 111 -19.73 14.61 -15.03
N ILE A 112 -18.54 14.35 -15.59
CA ILE A 112 -18.25 14.56 -17.02
C ILE A 112 -18.81 13.41 -17.86
N GLU A 113 -18.84 12.19 -17.32
CA GLU A 113 -19.40 11.02 -18.00
C GLU A 113 -20.92 11.14 -18.24
N ASN A 114 -21.63 11.85 -17.36
CA ASN A 114 -23.07 12.12 -17.46
C ASN A 114 -23.42 13.41 -18.24
N PHE A 115 -22.41 14.11 -18.75
CA PHE A 115 -22.60 15.31 -19.57
C PHE A 115 -23.32 15.04 -20.90
N PRO A 116 -22.95 14.02 -21.70
CA PRO A 116 -23.68 13.68 -22.92
C PRO A 116 -25.16 13.38 -22.64
N GLU A 117 -25.47 12.66 -21.56
CA GLU A 117 -26.84 12.32 -21.21
C GLU A 117 -27.70 13.55 -20.89
N LYS A 118 -27.14 14.55 -20.20
CA LYS A 118 -27.82 15.84 -19.96
C LYS A 118 -28.02 16.65 -21.24
N ILE A 119 -27.09 16.59 -22.19
CA ILE A 119 -27.24 17.21 -23.51
C ILE A 119 -28.36 16.53 -24.28
N ASP A 120 -28.41 15.20 -24.28
CA ASP A 120 -29.45 14.43 -24.98
C ASP A 120 -30.85 14.72 -24.40
N GLN A 121 -30.97 14.81 -23.07
CA GLN A 121 -32.21 15.20 -22.39
C GLN A 121 -32.66 16.61 -22.77
N PHE A 122 -31.72 17.55 -22.87
CA PHE A 122 -32.02 18.92 -23.27
C PHE A 122 -32.47 19.00 -24.74
N LEU A 123 -31.77 18.29 -25.64
CA LEU A 123 -32.12 18.23 -27.06
C LEU A 123 -33.50 17.60 -27.27
N ASP A 124 -33.85 16.55 -26.52
CA ASP A 124 -35.19 15.94 -26.59
C ASP A 124 -36.28 16.91 -26.11
N ALA A 125 -36.02 17.67 -25.03
CA ALA A 125 -36.94 18.70 -24.54
C ALA A 125 -37.18 19.81 -25.57
N ILE A 126 -36.12 20.29 -26.24
CA ILE A 126 -36.24 21.27 -27.34
C ILE A 126 -37.03 20.69 -28.50
N ASN A 127 -36.72 19.46 -28.92
CA ASN A 127 -37.39 18.84 -30.05
C ASN A 127 -38.89 18.66 -29.79
N ARG A 128 -39.27 18.26 -28.57
CA ARG A 128 -40.68 18.17 -28.15
C ARG A 128 -41.40 19.52 -28.20
N LEU A 129 -40.77 20.59 -27.72
CA LEU A 129 -41.35 21.94 -27.77
C LEU A 129 -41.51 22.45 -29.20
N TYR A 130 -40.49 22.23 -30.05
CA TYR A 130 -40.56 22.58 -31.46
C TYR A 130 -41.70 21.83 -32.18
N MET A 131 -41.84 20.53 -31.93
CA MET A 131 -42.91 19.72 -32.52
C MET A 131 -44.30 20.13 -32.00
N SER A 132 -44.42 20.44 -30.70
CA SER A 132 -45.67 20.94 -30.12
C SER A 132 -46.12 22.26 -30.74
N GLN A 133 -45.23 23.23 -30.87
CA GLN A 133 -45.50 24.53 -31.50
C GLN A 133 -45.87 24.39 -32.98
N ARG A 134 -45.19 23.50 -33.71
CA ARG A 134 -45.51 23.22 -35.11
C ARG A 134 -46.91 22.62 -35.27
N MET A 135 -47.29 21.68 -34.40
CA MET A 135 -48.62 21.06 -34.42
C MET A 135 -49.73 22.05 -34.10
N GLU A 136 -49.54 22.97 -33.14
CA GLU A 136 -50.50 24.04 -32.88
C GLU A 136 -50.64 24.99 -34.08
N ARG A 137 -49.52 25.34 -34.74
CA ARG A 137 -49.54 26.19 -35.94
C ARG A 137 -50.24 25.54 -37.13
N GLU A 138 -50.16 24.23 -37.30
CA GLU A 138 -50.88 23.50 -38.35
C GLU A 138 -52.38 23.37 -38.02
N ARG A 139 -52.74 23.12 -36.75
CA ARG A 139 -54.16 23.10 -36.32
C ARG A 139 -54.85 24.46 -36.44
N LEU A 140 -54.13 25.56 -36.19
CA LEU A 140 -54.65 26.91 -36.37
C LEU A 140 -54.91 27.25 -37.85
N LYS A 141 -54.19 26.62 -38.78
CA LYS A 141 -54.43 26.77 -40.23
C LYS A 141 -55.66 25.98 -40.69
N GLU A 142 -55.91 24.79 -40.15
CA GLU A 142 -57.11 24.00 -40.50
C GLU A 142 -58.42 24.61 -39.97
N ILE A 143 -58.38 25.38 -38.86
CA ILE A 143 -59.57 26.03 -38.28
C ILE A 143 -59.90 27.38 -38.98
N THR A 144 -58.98 27.94 -39.77
CA THR A 144 -59.15 29.23 -40.46
C THR A 144 -59.56 29.08 -41.94
N ILE A 145 -60.08 27.90 -42.34
CA ILE A 145 -60.67 27.64 -43.67
C ILE A 145 -62.16 27.40 -43.52
#